data_AF-A0A971UDU1-F1
#
_entry.id   AF-A0A971UDU1-F1
#
_cell.length_a   1.000
_cell.length_b   1.000
_cell.length_c   1.000
_cell.angle_alpha   90.00
_cell.angle_beta   90.00
_cell.angle_gamma   90.00
#
_symmetry.space_group_name_H-M   'P 1'
#
loop_
_entity.id
_entity.type
_entity.pdbx_description
1 polymer ?
#
loop_
_entity_poly.entity_id
_entity_poly.type
_entity_poly.pdbx_seq_one_letter_code
_entity_poly.pdbx_strand_id
1 'polypeptide(L)'
;MTRHRETLTRRDRVLAALEHRPPDRVPLDLGGNQTGIHRLAHEELLARLGWREEIEIMDAVRQLARPSEAALERLRIDTRYIHAGAPRSKPPTAGN
;
A
#
# COMPACT_ATOMS: atom_id res chain seq x y z
N MET A 1 26.98 -0.19 5.61
CA MET A 1 25.64 0.43 5.70
C MET A 1 25.24 0.48 7.16
N THR A 2 25.21 1.67 7.74
CA THR A 2 24.76 1.89 9.12
C THR A 2 23.31 1.45 9.21
N ARG A 3 22.99 0.48 10.08
CA ARG A 3 21.59 0.13 10.34
C ARG A 3 20.96 1.33 11.04
N HIS A 4 20.19 2.14 10.30
CA HIS A 4 19.33 3.13 10.93
C HIS A 4 18.31 2.39 11.79
N ARG A 5 18.44 2.54 13.11
CA ARG A 5 17.49 2.00 14.07
C ARG A 5 16.23 2.85 13.99
N GLU A 6 15.11 2.23 13.64
CA GLU A 6 13.82 2.91 13.70
C GLU A 6 13.48 3.18 15.16
N THR A 7 13.22 4.44 15.48
CA THR A 7 12.89 4.93 16.83
C THR A 7 11.46 5.48 16.91
N LEU A 8 10.80 5.67 15.77
CA LEU A 8 9.41 6.11 15.66
C LEU A 8 8.51 4.98 15.16
N THR A 9 7.25 5.00 15.59
CA THR A 9 6.22 4.16 14.95
C THR A 9 5.99 4.64 13.50
N ARG A 10 5.40 3.78 12.66
CA ARG A 10 5.04 4.13 11.27
C ARG A 10 4.18 5.40 11.22
N ARG A 11 3.20 5.52 12.13
CA ARG A 11 2.34 6.70 12.27
C ARG A 11 3.12 7.94 12.71
N ASP A 12 3.93 7.84 13.75
CA ASP A 12 4.69 8.99 14.28
C ASP A 12 5.69 9.52 13.25
N ARG A 13 6.31 8.62 12.47
CA ARG A 13 7.19 8.95 11.36
C ARG A 13 6.48 9.80 10.29
N VAL A 14 5.28 9.40 9.89
CA VAL A 14 4.47 10.14 8.91
C VAL A 14 4.03 11.49 9.49
N LEU A 15 3.55 11.52 10.73
CA LEU A 15 3.11 12.76 11.38
C LEU A 15 4.26 13.77 11.54
N ALA A 16 5.45 13.31 11.95
CA ALA A 16 6.63 14.17 12.04
C ALA A 16 6.96 14.81 10.67
N ALA A 17 6.95 14.03 9.59
CA ALA A 17 7.21 14.54 8.25
C ALA A 17 6.16 15.57 7.79
N LEU A 18 4.88 15.32 8.04
CA LEU A 18 3.79 16.25 7.71
C LEU A 18 3.87 17.56 8.50
N GLU A 19 4.38 17.49 9.73
CA GLU A 19 4.64 18.65 10.59
C GLU A 19 5.99 19.33 10.29
N HIS A 20 6.69 18.92 9.22
CA HIS A 20 8.03 19.42 8.86
C HIS A 20 9.09 19.25 9.97
N ARG A 21 8.91 18.23 10.83
CA ARG A 21 9.89 17.83 11.84
C ARG A 21 10.72 16.65 11.32
N PRO A 22 12.03 16.56 11.63
CA PRO A 22 12.86 15.44 11.18
C PRO A 22 12.36 14.08 11.71
N PRO A 23 12.01 13.12 10.83
CA PRO A 23 11.70 11.75 11.23
C PRO A 23 12.99 10.90 11.40
N ASP A 24 12.85 9.71 11.98
CA ASP A 24 13.95 8.73 12.13
C ASP A 24 14.44 8.13 10.81
N ARG A 25 13.58 8.16 9.78
CA ARG A 25 13.90 7.95 8.35
C ARG A 25 12.81 8.55 7.47
N VAL A 26 13.06 8.62 6.17
CA VAL A 26 12.04 9.00 5.18
C VAL A 26 10.85 8.02 5.27
N PRO A 27 9.60 8.52 5.40
CA PRO A 27 8.41 7.67 5.31
C PRO A 27 8.27 7.05 3.92
N LEU A 28 7.82 5.80 3.85
CA LEU A 28 7.61 5.07 2.61
C LEU A 28 6.11 4.83 2.39
N ASP A 29 5.61 5.15 1.21
CA ASP A 29 4.23 4.90 0.78
C ASP A 29 4.21 3.91 -0.39
N LEU A 30 3.37 2.88 -0.28
CA LEU A 30 3.13 1.88 -1.33
C LEU A 30 1.75 1.25 -1.14
N GLY A 31 1.04 1.05 -2.24
CA GLY A 31 -0.25 0.33 -2.28
C GLY A 31 -1.47 1.18 -2.54
N GLY A 32 -1.29 2.47 -2.85
CA GLY A 32 -2.37 3.32 -3.36
C GLY A 32 -2.47 3.32 -4.89
N ASN A 33 -3.42 4.08 -5.43
CA ASN A 33 -3.56 4.23 -6.87
C ASN A 33 -2.35 4.93 -7.54
N GLN A 34 -1.76 5.91 -6.87
CA GLN A 34 -0.58 6.64 -7.38
C GLN A 34 0.73 5.98 -6.97
N THR A 35 0.72 5.28 -5.84
CA THR A 35 1.87 4.59 -5.26
C THR A 35 1.72 3.07 -5.38
N GLY A 36 1.05 2.61 -6.44
CA GLY A 36 0.76 1.19 -6.66
C GLY A 36 1.95 0.45 -7.27
N ILE A 37 1.80 -0.87 -7.35
CA ILE A 37 2.76 -1.74 -8.04
C ILE A 37 2.05 -2.49 -9.17
N HIS A 38 2.64 -2.48 -10.36
CA HIS A 38 2.11 -3.23 -11.49
C HIS A 38 2.14 -4.74 -11.20
N ARG A 39 1.11 -5.48 -11.63
CA ARG A 39 0.93 -6.91 -11.29
C ARG A 39 2.15 -7.78 -11.59
N LEU A 40 2.80 -7.56 -12.75
CA LEU A 40 3.97 -8.34 -13.15
C LEU A 40 5.19 -8.03 -12.26
N ALA A 41 5.36 -6.77 -11.88
CA ALA A 41 6.45 -6.38 -10.97
C ALA A 41 6.21 -6.93 -9.56
N HIS A 42 4.95 -7.02 -9.13
CA HIS A 42 4.58 -7.63 -7.86
C HIS A 42 4.82 -9.14 -7.86
N GLU A 43 4.40 -9.84 -8.91
CA GLU A 43 4.68 -11.27 -9.09
C GLU A 43 6.18 -11.58 -9.04
N GLU A 44 6.98 -10.81 -9.78
CA GLU A 44 8.43 -10.89 -9.80
C GLU A 44 9.10 -10.56 -8.45
N LEU A 45 8.49 -9.67 -7.67
CA LEU A 45 8.91 -9.38 -6.30
C LEU A 45 8.65 -10.58 -5.39
N LEU A 46 7.44 -11.16 -5.44
CA LEU A 46 7.09 -12.32 -4.63
C LEU A 46 7.98 -13.54 -4.95
N ALA A 47 8.23 -13.80 -6.24
CA ALA A 47 9.13 -14.86 -6.67
C ALA A 47 10.55 -14.69 -6.10
N ARG A 48 11.10 -13.47 -6.14
CA ARG A 48 12.41 -13.16 -5.54
C ARG A 48 12.44 -13.29 -4.02
N LEU A 49 11.30 -13.08 -3.36
CA LEU A 49 11.14 -13.25 -1.93
C LEU A 49 10.86 -14.72 -1.53
N GLY A 50 10.69 -15.61 -2.51
CA GLY A 50 10.37 -17.01 -2.29
C GLY A 50 8.94 -17.23 -1.81
N TRP A 51 8.05 -16.28 -2.08
CA TRP A 51 6.64 -16.32 -1.66
C TRP A 51 5.73 -16.70 -2.82
N ARG A 52 4.66 -17.43 -2.50
CA ARG A 52 3.62 -17.83 -3.44
C ARG A 52 2.28 -17.33 -2.89
N GLU A 53 1.78 -16.26 -3.48
CA GLU A 53 0.50 -15.64 -3.13
C GLU A 53 -0.30 -15.42 -4.41
N GLU A 54 -1.62 -15.41 -4.31
CA GLU A 54 -2.49 -15.02 -5.42
C GLU A 54 -2.41 -13.51 -5.66
N ILE A 55 -2.31 -13.11 -6.92
CA ILE A 55 -2.25 -11.70 -7.30
C ILE A 55 -3.68 -11.15 -7.43
N GLU A 56 -4.13 -10.39 -6.43
CA GLU A 56 -5.37 -9.62 -6.52
C GLU A 56 -5.14 -8.34 -7.32
N ILE A 57 -6.00 -8.06 -8.31
CA ILE A 57 -5.97 -6.83 -9.10
C ILE A 57 -6.80 -5.74 -8.42
N MET A 58 -6.12 -4.65 -8.02
CA MET A 58 -6.74 -3.47 -7.39
C MET A 58 -7.29 -2.49 -8.44
N ASP A 59 -6.58 -2.31 -9.56
CA ASP A 59 -6.99 -1.44 -10.67
C ASP A 59 -6.74 -2.20 -11.98
N ALA A 60 -7.81 -2.66 -12.61
CA ALA A 60 -7.74 -3.44 -13.84
C ALA A 60 -7.26 -2.61 -15.05
N VAL A 61 -7.51 -1.30 -15.07
CA VAL A 61 -7.09 -0.45 -16.19
C VAL A 61 -5.59 -0.21 -16.12
N ARG A 62 -5.07 0.10 -14.93
CA ARG A 62 -3.65 0.35 -14.70
C ARG A 62 -2.84 -0.93 -14.43
N GLN A 63 -3.52 -2.08 -14.33
CA GLN A 63 -2.92 -3.37 -14.01
C GLN A 63 -2.17 -3.34 -12.66
N LEU A 64 -2.70 -2.60 -11.69
CA LEU A 64 -2.12 -2.52 -10.35
C LEU A 64 -2.56 -3.71 -9.52
N ALA A 65 -1.61 -4.39 -8.90
CA ALA A 65 -1.88 -5.41 -7.90
C ALA A 65 -2.15 -4.76 -6.55
N ARG A 66 -3.01 -5.39 -5.75
CA ARG A 66 -3.05 -5.15 -4.31
C ARG A 66 -1.76 -5.74 -3.73
N PRO A 67 -0.88 -4.94 -3.10
CA PRO A 67 0.37 -5.49 -2.57
C PRO A 67 0.11 -6.50 -1.45
N SER A 68 0.90 -7.58 -1.45
CA SER A 68 1.01 -8.52 -0.33
C SER A 68 1.28 -7.78 0.99
N GLU A 69 0.51 -8.09 2.03
CA GLU A 69 0.73 -7.56 3.37
C GLU A 69 2.09 -7.96 3.92
N ALA A 70 2.56 -9.19 3.63
CA ALA A 70 3.89 -9.64 4.01
C ALA A 70 4.99 -8.80 3.33
N ALA A 71 4.77 -8.41 2.07
CA ALA A 71 5.69 -7.52 1.35
C ALA A 71 5.70 -6.11 1.94
N LEU A 72 4.53 -5.53 2.24
CA LEU A 72 4.43 -4.21 2.89
C LEU A 72 5.09 -4.19 4.27
N GLU A 73 4.96 -5.28 5.03
CA GLU A 73 5.61 -5.43 6.33
C GLU A 73 7.13 -5.53 6.18
N ARG A 74 7.62 -6.40 5.29
CA ARG A 74 9.05 -6.61 5.02
C ARG A 74 9.73 -5.35 4.49
N LEU A 75 9.06 -4.59 3.63
CA LEU A 75 9.56 -3.32 3.09
C LEU A 75 9.39 -2.15 4.07
N ARG A 76 8.70 -2.37 5.19
CA ARG A 76 8.46 -1.37 6.24
C ARG A 76 7.68 -0.15 5.73
N ILE A 77 6.66 -0.38 4.90
CA ILE A 77 5.77 0.67 4.35
C ILE A 77 4.91 1.31 5.45
N ASP A 78 4.93 2.63 5.54
CA ASP A 78 4.38 3.38 6.66
C ASP A 78 2.86 3.61 6.58
N THR A 79 2.26 3.31 5.43
CA THR A 79 0.87 3.61 5.11
C THR A 79 0.08 2.35 4.73
N ARG A 80 -1.25 2.48 4.74
CA ARG A 80 -2.18 1.56 4.08
C ARG A 80 -3.21 2.39 3.34
N TYR A 81 -3.50 2.01 2.11
CA TYR A 81 -4.47 2.72 1.29
C TYR A 81 -5.90 2.36 1.69
N ILE A 82 -6.72 3.39 1.93
CA ILE A 82 -8.14 3.21 2.23
C ILE A 82 -8.90 3.25 0.91
N HIS A 83 -9.54 2.13 0.58
CA HIS A 83 -10.38 2.02 -0.61
C HIS A 83 -11.80 2.44 -0.25
N ALA A 84 -12.25 3.56 -0.78
CA ALA A 84 -13.67 3.87 -0.80
C ALA A 84 -14.33 2.83 -1.72
N GLY A 85 -15.07 1.88 -1.14
CA GLY A 85 -15.83 0.90 -1.92
C GLY A 85 -16.83 1.59 -2.85
N ALA A 86 -17.52 0.80 -3.67
CA ALA A 86 -18.57 1.32 -4.53
C ALA A 86 -19.58 2.14 -3.71
N PRO A 87 -20.06 3.29 -4.23
CA PRO A 87 -21.15 4.00 -3.58
C PRO A 87 -22.33 3.04 -3.38
N ARG A 88 -23.05 3.18 -2.27
CA ARG A 88 -24.29 2.42 -2.06
C ARG A 88 -25.20 2.64 -3.27
N SER A 89 -25.68 1.55 -3.88
CA SER A 89 -26.63 1.63 -4.98
C SER A 89 -27.88 2.39 -4.53
N LYS A 90 -28.50 3.14 -5.46
CA LYS A 90 -29.85 3.68 -5.19
C LYS A 90 -30.78 2.50 -4.87
N PRO A 91 -31.63 2.60 -3.83
CA PRO A 91 -32.66 1.60 -3.62
C PRO A 91 -33.52 1.50 -4.88
N PRO A 92 -34.03 0.30 -5.22
CA PRO A 92 -34.84 0.11 -6.42
C PRO A 92 -36.02 1.10 -6.37
N THR A 93 -36.14 1.93 -7.41
CA THR A 93 -37.34 2.74 -7.60
C THR A 93 -38.51 1.79 -7.82
N ALA A 94 -39.58 1.94 -7.04
CA ALA A 94 -40.82 1.22 -7.25
C ALA A 94 -41.24 1.42 -8.72
N GLY A 95 -41.24 0.33 -9.48
CA GLY A 95 -41.66 0.33 -10.88
C GLY A 95 -43.11 0.78 -10.99
N ASN A 96 -43.37 1.58 -12.02
CA ASN A 96 -44.72 2.01 -12.41
C ASN A 96 -45.40 0.91 -13.23
#